data_AF-A0A964PJ10-F1
#
_entry.id   AF-A0A964PJ10-F1
#
_cell.length_a   1.000
_cell.length_b   1.000
_cell.length_c   1.000
_cell.angle_alpha   90.00
_cell.angle_beta   90.00
_cell.angle_gamma   90.00
#
_symmetry.space_group_name_H-M   'P 1'
#
loop_
_entity.id
_entity.type
_entity.pdbx_description
1 polymer ?
#
loop_
_entity_poly.entity_id
_entity_poly.type
_entity_poly.pdbx_seq_one_letter_code
_entity_poly.pdbx_strand_id
1 'polypeptide(L)'
;MLTGRLSRIETRVFAEPAMGELDALSYLTTGKPLSAAGAGDRSAVSGAAISLGLNQALPAVQQLSSALKVDEVGVDTTDTGDTAVVIGEQLGKNLFIRYSYGVFDKLGSVKATYKLGRRISIEGSSGEEQALDLIYSINW
;
A
#
# COMPACT_ATOMS: atom_id res chain seq x y z
N MET A 1 38.46 -21.03 9.60
CA MET A 1 39.16 -22.33 9.64
C MET A 1 38.18 -23.37 10.15
N LEU A 2 37.97 -24.48 9.42
CA LEU A 2 37.07 -25.56 9.84
C LEU A 2 37.84 -26.59 10.68
N THR A 3 37.43 -26.81 11.92
CA THR A 3 37.68 -28.07 12.63
C THR A 3 36.45 -28.43 13.50
N GLY A 4 36.03 -29.71 13.49
CA GLY A 4 34.95 -30.23 14.34
C GLY A 4 34.11 -31.36 13.70
N ARG A 5 33.76 -32.40 14.46
CA ARG A 5 33.21 -33.70 14.02
C ARG A 5 31.83 -33.67 13.32
N LEU A 6 31.67 -34.60 12.39
CA LEU A 6 30.61 -34.83 11.38
C LEU A 6 29.16 -35.11 11.87
N SER A 7 28.74 -34.72 13.07
CA SER A 7 27.40 -35.12 13.58
C SER A 7 26.56 -34.06 14.29
N ARG A 8 26.95 -32.79 14.28
CA ARG A 8 26.06 -31.67 14.67
C ARG A 8 26.59 -30.34 14.13
N ILE A 9 26.07 -29.92 12.98
CA ILE A 9 26.31 -28.57 12.46
C ILE A 9 25.33 -27.64 13.17
N GLU A 10 25.83 -26.82 14.10
CA GLU A 10 25.12 -25.62 14.54
C GLU A 10 25.62 -24.43 13.72
N THR A 11 24.78 -23.94 12.83
CA THR A 11 25.08 -22.78 11.99
C THR A 11 24.93 -21.51 12.83
N ARG A 12 26.02 -20.99 13.40
CA ARG A 12 26.08 -19.59 13.86
C ARG A 12 26.90 -18.78 12.88
N VAL A 13 26.21 -17.93 12.14
CA VAL A 13 26.80 -16.90 11.29
C VAL A 13 27.17 -15.73 12.19
N PHE A 14 28.47 -15.41 12.28
CA PHE A 14 28.96 -14.17 12.86
C PHE A 14 29.55 -13.30 11.74
N ALA A 15 29.19 -12.02 11.74
CA ALA A 15 29.74 -10.99 10.87
C ALA A 15 30.36 -9.88 11.74
N GLU A 16 31.61 -9.54 11.47
CA GLU A 16 32.23 -8.27 11.88
C GLU A 16 32.46 -7.46 10.59
N PRO A 17 32.03 -6.19 10.50
CA PRO A 17 31.49 -5.34 11.56
C PRO A 17 29.96 -5.38 11.66
N ALA A 18 29.41 -4.98 12.83
CA ALA A 18 27.97 -4.92 13.10
C ALA A 18 27.30 -3.80 12.26
N MET A 19 26.76 -4.17 11.10
CA MET A 19 25.96 -3.29 10.26
C MET A 19 24.48 -3.35 10.68
N GLY A 20 23.80 -2.21 10.71
CA GLY A 20 22.35 -2.16 10.89
C GLY A 20 21.63 -2.84 9.72
N GLU A 21 20.53 -3.54 10.00
CA GLU A 21 19.76 -4.36 9.04
C GLU A 21 19.40 -3.61 7.73
N LEU A 22 19.24 -2.29 7.82
CA LEU A 22 18.94 -1.41 6.69
C LEU A 22 20.12 -1.20 5.72
N ASP A 23 21.38 -1.21 6.19
CA ASP A 23 22.53 -1.07 5.31
C ASP A 23 22.81 -2.35 4.52
N ALA A 24 22.46 -3.51 5.07
CA ALA A 24 22.57 -4.80 4.38
C ALA A 24 21.62 -4.89 3.17
N LEU A 25 20.39 -4.40 3.31
CA LEU A 25 19.42 -4.33 2.19
C LEU A 25 19.82 -3.31 1.11
N SER A 26 20.41 -2.17 1.50
CA SER A 26 20.93 -1.18 0.55
C SER A 26 22.05 -1.78 -0.32
N TYR A 27 22.96 -2.55 0.30
CA TYR A 27 24.04 -3.22 -0.44
C TYR A 27 23.54 -4.26 -1.45
N LEU A 28 22.49 -5.01 -1.13
CA LEU A 28 21.91 -6.00 -2.05
C LEU A 28 21.22 -5.36 -3.25
N THR A 29 20.70 -4.14 -3.10
CA THR A 29 19.88 -3.50 -4.12
C THR A 29 20.67 -2.50 -4.98
N THR A 30 21.60 -1.76 -4.39
CA THR A 30 22.32 -0.65 -5.06
C THR A 30 23.84 -0.76 -5.00
N GLY A 31 24.38 -1.78 -4.32
CA GLY A 31 25.81 -2.01 -4.18
C GLY A 31 26.54 -0.97 -3.30
N LYS A 32 25.81 -0.13 -2.55
CA LYS A 32 26.35 0.95 -1.72
C LYS A 32 25.54 1.14 -0.42
N PRO A 33 26.15 1.65 0.66
CA PRO A 33 25.47 1.91 1.93
C PRO A 33 24.49 3.08 1.83
N LEU A 34 23.43 3.06 2.66
CA LEU A 34 22.32 4.01 2.59
C LEU A 34 22.75 5.45 2.89
N SER A 35 23.84 5.63 3.63
CA SER A 35 24.46 6.92 3.94
C SER A 35 25.01 7.68 2.72
N ALA A 36 25.15 7.01 1.57
CA ALA A 36 25.60 7.59 0.30
C ALA A 36 24.45 7.75 -0.74
N ALA A 37 23.21 7.42 -0.37
CA ALA A 37 22.06 7.41 -1.26
C ALA A 37 21.35 8.78 -1.34
N GLY A 38 21.06 9.26 -2.55
CA GLY A 38 20.39 10.55 -2.76
C GLY A 38 18.93 10.53 -2.31
N ALA A 39 18.28 11.70 -2.22
CA ALA A 39 16.87 11.81 -1.81
C ALA A 39 15.92 10.94 -2.67
N GLY A 40 16.22 10.74 -3.96
CA GLY A 40 15.46 9.87 -4.85
C GLY A 40 15.58 8.37 -4.53
N ASP A 41 16.75 7.92 -4.07
CA ASP A 41 17.00 6.53 -3.71
C ASP A 41 16.28 6.15 -2.40
N ARG A 42 16.17 7.10 -1.47
CA ARG A 42 15.43 6.93 -0.22
C ARG A 42 13.92 6.74 -0.47
N SER A 43 13.37 7.44 -1.45
CA SER A 43 11.97 7.27 -1.88
C SER A 43 11.74 5.91 -2.55
N ALA A 44 12.68 5.43 -3.37
CA ALA A 44 12.60 4.12 -4.01
C ALA A 44 12.66 2.97 -2.99
N VAL A 45 13.57 3.06 -2.00
CA VAL A 45 13.68 2.08 -0.92
C VAL A 45 12.44 2.06 -0.02
N SER A 46 11.89 3.24 0.33
CA SER A 46 10.65 3.35 1.08
C SER A 46 9.46 2.71 0.34
N GLY A 47 9.31 3.00 -0.96
CA GLY A 47 8.28 2.40 -1.79
C GLY A 47 8.39 0.88 -1.90
N ALA A 48 9.62 0.36 -1.99
CA ALA A 48 9.88 -1.08 -1.97
C ALA A 48 9.55 -1.72 -0.60
N ALA A 49 9.90 -1.09 0.51
CA ALA A 49 9.60 -1.57 1.86
C ALA A 49 8.09 -1.60 2.13
N ILE A 50 7.34 -0.57 1.70
CA ILE A 50 5.87 -0.54 1.77
C ILE A 50 5.29 -1.67 0.93
N SER A 51 5.77 -1.86 -0.30
CA SER A 51 5.29 -2.94 -1.18
C SER A 51 5.54 -4.33 -0.61
N LEU A 52 6.70 -4.55 0.02
CA LEU A 52 7.03 -5.82 0.68
C LEU A 52 6.17 -6.04 1.94
N GLY A 53 5.94 -5.01 2.75
CA GLY A 53 5.05 -5.08 3.92
C GLY A 53 3.60 -5.36 3.51
N LEU A 54 3.11 -4.71 2.46
CA LEU A 54 1.79 -4.96 1.89
C LEU A 54 1.67 -6.38 1.32
N ASN A 55 2.70 -6.91 0.66
CA ASN A 55 2.70 -8.31 0.17
C ASN A 55 2.62 -9.33 1.31
N GLN A 56 3.22 -9.07 2.46
CA GLN A 56 3.09 -9.94 3.64
C GLN A 56 1.71 -9.83 4.30
N ALA A 57 1.08 -8.65 4.27
CA ALA A 57 -0.25 -8.41 4.80
C ALA A 57 -1.39 -8.80 3.84
N LEU A 58 -1.10 -8.96 2.54
CA LEU A 58 -2.06 -9.25 1.48
C LEU A 58 -3.00 -10.43 1.79
N PRO A 59 -2.53 -11.58 2.32
CA PRO A 59 -3.41 -12.72 2.61
C PRO A 59 -4.45 -12.42 3.70
N ALA A 60 -4.12 -11.57 4.68
CA ALA A 60 -5.04 -11.16 5.74
C ALA A 60 -6.09 -10.17 5.21
N VAL A 61 -5.65 -9.20 4.40
CA VAL A 61 -6.55 -8.24 3.74
C VAL A 61 -7.52 -8.95 2.79
N GLN A 62 -7.04 -9.93 2.01
CA GLN A 62 -7.87 -10.74 1.11
C GLN A 62 -8.90 -11.60 1.86
N GLN A 63 -8.54 -12.16 3.02
CA GLN A 63 -9.47 -12.88 3.87
C GLN A 63 -10.55 -11.95 4.44
N LEU A 64 -10.15 -10.75 4.88
CA LEU A 64 -11.08 -9.75 5.38
C LEU A 64 -12.04 -9.24 4.31
N SER A 65 -11.53 -8.92 3.11
CA SER A 65 -12.37 -8.49 1.99
C SER A 65 -13.35 -9.58 1.56
N SER A 66 -12.90 -10.84 1.51
CA SER A 66 -13.75 -12.00 1.20
C SER A 66 -14.83 -12.23 2.27
N ALA A 67 -14.48 -12.09 3.55
CA ALA A 67 -15.42 -12.24 4.66
C ALA A 67 -16.48 -11.13 4.67
N LEU A 68 -16.07 -9.90 4.37
CA LEU A 68 -16.95 -8.73 4.26
C LEU A 68 -17.68 -8.65 2.91
N LYS A 69 -17.29 -9.48 1.92
CA LYS A 69 -17.79 -9.49 0.53
C LYS A 69 -17.64 -8.15 -0.18
N VAL A 70 -16.53 -7.48 0.05
CA VAL A 70 -16.18 -6.19 -0.56
C VAL A 70 -14.98 -6.35 -1.48
N ASP A 71 -14.85 -5.48 -2.46
CA ASP A 71 -13.77 -5.53 -3.46
C ASP A 71 -12.50 -4.81 -3.00
N GLU A 72 -12.63 -3.87 -2.07
CA GLU A 72 -11.54 -3.06 -1.56
C GLU A 72 -11.61 -2.96 -0.03
N VAL A 73 -10.49 -3.22 0.64
CA VAL A 73 -10.26 -2.92 2.06
C VAL A 73 -8.82 -2.48 2.21
N GLY A 74 -8.56 -1.36 2.88
CA GLY A 74 -7.20 -0.92 3.08
C GLY A 74 -7.06 0.39 3.83
N VAL A 75 -5.89 0.99 3.71
CA VAL A 75 -5.58 2.34 4.19
C VAL A 75 -5.19 3.15 2.96
N ASP A 76 -5.83 4.31 2.79
CA ASP A 76 -5.60 5.24 1.69
C ASP A 76 -5.58 6.68 2.21
N THR A 77 -5.29 7.63 1.34
CA THR A 77 -5.34 9.06 1.63
C THR A 77 -6.66 9.66 1.15
N THR A 78 -7.31 10.47 1.97
CA THR A 78 -8.54 11.20 1.60
C THR A 78 -8.26 12.31 0.59
N ASP A 79 -9.32 12.89 0.02
CA ASP A 79 -9.21 14.06 -0.87
C ASP A 79 -8.61 15.29 -0.13
N THR A 80 -8.66 15.32 1.21
CA THR A 80 -8.05 16.36 2.06
C THR A 80 -6.57 16.09 2.39
N GLY A 81 -6.03 14.92 2.04
CA GLY A 81 -4.65 14.53 2.34
C GLY A 81 -4.47 13.76 3.64
N ASP A 82 -5.55 13.40 4.34
CA ASP A 82 -5.51 12.68 5.62
C ASP A 82 -5.50 11.16 5.44
N THR A 83 -4.96 10.44 6.43
CA THR A 83 -4.97 8.96 6.40
C THR A 83 -6.35 8.42 6.79
N ALA A 84 -6.92 7.55 5.96
CA ALA A 84 -8.21 6.91 6.20
C ALA A 84 -8.17 5.41 5.98
N VAL A 85 -8.99 4.67 6.74
CA VAL A 85 -9.35 3.30 6.41
C VAL A 85 -10.43 3.34 5.34
N VAL A 86 -10.28 2.54 4.30
CA VAL A 86 -11.20 2.51 3.16
C VAL A 86 -11.82 1.13 2.99
N ILE A 87 -13.09 1.13 2.59
CA ILE A 87 -13.84 -0.06 2.20
C ILE A 87 -14.59 0.29 0.92
N GLY A 88 -14.48 -0.55 -0.11
CA GLY A 88 -15.12 -0.30 -1.41
C GLY A 88 -15.73 -1.55 -2.03
N GLU A 89 -16.81 -1.36 -2.77
CA GLU A 89 -17.57 -2.43 -3.43
C GLU A 89 -18.03 -2.01 -4.82
N GLN A 90 -17.83 -2.90 -5.79
CA GLN A 90 -18.29 -2.79 -7.16
C GLN A 90 -19.69 -3.41 -7.28
N LEU A 91 -20.69 -2.54 -7.33
CA LEU A 91 -22.08 -2.93 -7.56
C LEU A 91 -22.36 -3.07 -9.06
N GLY A 92 -22.58 -4.31 -9.49
CA GLY A 92 -22.80 -4.62 -10.91
C GLY A 92 -21.59 -4.26 -11.77
N LYS A 93 -21.82 -3.75 -12.98
CA LYS A 93 -20.73 -3.49 -13.96
C LYS A 93 -20.18 -2.07 -13.92
N ASN A 94 -20.95 -1.14 -13.37
CA ASN A 94 -20.76 0.29 -13.63
C ASN A 94 -20.73 1.17 -12.38
N LEU A 95 -21.17 0.70 -11.21
CA LEU A 95 -21.26 1.49 -9.99
C LEU A 95 -20.22 1.02 -8.98
N PHE A 96 -19.29 1.89 -8.60
CA PHE A 96 -18.37 1.63 -7.51
C PHE A 96 -18.72 2.54 -6.34
N ILE A 97 -18.83 1.99 -5.13
CA ILE A 97 -19.05 2.76 -3.91
C ILE A 97 -17.87 2.54 -3.00
N ARG A 98 -17.30 3.63 -2.50
CA ARG A 98 -16.22 3.64 -1.52
C ARG A 98 -16.64 4.42 -0.29
N TYR A 99 -16.42 3.84 0.88
CA TYR A 99 -16.49 4.51 2.17
C TYR A 99 -15.08 4.69 2.72
N SER A 100 -14.78 5.87 3.23
CA SER A 100 -13.52 6.23 3.86
C SER A 100 -13.79 6.73 5.27
N TYR A 101 -13.00 6.29 6.24
CA TYR A 101 -13.07 6.73 7.62
C TYR A 101 -11.69 7.19 8.10
N GLY A 102 -11.57 8.48 8.37
CA GLY A 102 -10.31 9.10 8.77
C GLY A 102 -9.82 8.59 10.12
N VAL A 103 -8.52 8.29 10.18
CA VAL A 103 -7.88 7.70 11.36
C VAL A 103 -7.65 8.75 12.45
N PHE A 104 -7.40 10.00 12.05
CA PHE A 104 -7.02 11.10 12.95
C PHE A 104 -8.20 12.03 13.25
N ASP A 105 -8.86 12.56 12.22
CA ASP A 105 -10.00 13.48 12.32
C ASP A 105 -11.32 12.75 12.68
N LYS A 106 -11.37 11.43 12.47
CA LYS A 106 -12.55 10.56 12.66
C LYS A 106 -13.74 10.95 11.79
N LEU A 107 -13.47 11.57 10.64
CA LEU A 107 -14.50 11.95 9.69
C LEU A 107 -14.76 10.83 8.69
N GLY A 108 -16.04 10.60 8.39
CA GLY A 108 -16.46 9.62 7.40
C GLY A 108 -16.85 10.29 6.09
N SER A 109 -16.45 9.70 4.97
CA SER A 109 -16.88 10.13 3.63
C SER A 109 -17.28 8.95 2.76
N VAL A 110 -18.19 9.21 1.83
CA VAL A 110 -18.68 8.26 0.84
C VAL A 110 -18.42 8.85 -0.54
N LYS A 111 -17.92 8.03 -1.45
CA LYS A 111 -17.73 8.36 -2.86
C LYS A 111 -18.40 7.28 -3.70
N ALA A 112 -19.25 7.69 -4.64
CA ALA A 112 -19.93 6.81 -5.57
C ALA A 112 -19.58 7.22 -7.00
N THR A 113 -18.99 6.30 -7.75
CA THR A 113 -18.57 6.53 -9.14
C THR A 113 -19.40 5.64 -10.07
N TYR A 114 -20.20 6.25 -10.93
CA TYR A 114 -21.03 5.57 -11.92
C TYR A 114 -20.50 5.77 -13.34
N LYS A 115 -20.14 4.68 -14.01
CA LYS A 115 -19.70 4.69 -15.42
C LYS A 115 -20.91 4.71 -16.36
N LEU A 116 -21.11 5.83 -17.04
CA LEU A 116 -22.13 5.97 -18.09
C LEU A 116 -21.69 5.30 -19.40
N GLY A 117 -20.38 5.16 -19.62
CA GLY A 117 -19.82 4.49 -20.77
C GLY A 117 -18.31 4.35 -20.65
N ARG A 118 -17.63 4.18 -21.78
CA ARG A 118 -16.17 3.99 -21.81
C ARG A 118 -15.35 5.24 -21.49
N ARG A 119 -15.95 6.42 -21.63
CA ARG A 119 -15.26 7.71 -21.53
C ARG A 119 -15.89 8.68 -20.54
N ILE A 120 -17.06 8.36 -20.00
CA ILE A 120 -17.83 9.27 -19.15
C ILE A 120 -18.20 8.54 -17.87
N SER A 121 -17.91 9.16 -16.74
CA SER A 121 -18.40 8.76 -15.42
C SER A 121 -18.94 9.96 -14.65
N ILE A 122 -19.92 9.70 -13.80
CA ILE A 122 -20.41 10.64 -12.79
C ILE A 122 -19.84 10.19 -11.46
N GLU A 123 -19.28 11.12 -10.69
CA GLU A 123 -18.81 10.89 -9.34
C GLU A 123 -19.60 11.78 -8.38
N GLY A 124 -20.21 11.17 -7.36
CA GLY A 124 -20.81 11.90 -6.25
C GLY A 124 -20.01 11.60 -4.98
N SER A 125 -19.65 12.63 -4.25
CA SER A 125 -18.98 12.52 -2.96
C SER A 125 -19.78 13.22 -1.85
N SER A 126 -19.68 12.69 -0.64
CA SER A 126 -20.31 13.21 0.57
C SER A 126 -19.40 12.96 1.75
N GLY A 127 -19.33 13.92 2.68
CA GLY A 127 -18.47 13.88 3.86
C GLY A 127 -18.53 15.24 4.52
N GLU A 128 -17.36 15.83 4.80
CA GLU A 128 -17.25 17.23 5.22
C GLU A 128 -17.79 18.18 4.14
N GLU A 129 -17.47 17.91 2.87
CA GLU A 129 -18.02 18.59 1.72
C GLU A 129 -18.80 17.61 0.82
N GLN A 130 -19.70 18.15 0.00
CA GLN A 130 -20.49 17.40 -0.97
C GLN A 130 -20.17 17.92 -2.36
N ALA A 131 -19.84 17.01 -3.27
CA ALA A 131 -19.56 17.35 -4.66
C ALA A 131 -20.24 16.38 -5.62
N LEU A 132 -20.46 16.86 -6.84
CA LEU A 132 -20.96 16.06 -7.95
C LEU A 132 -20.19 16.43 -9.22
N ASP A 133 -19.37 15.50 -9.69
CA ASP A 133 -18.44 15.70 -10.78
C ASP A 133 -18.83 14.85 -11.99
N LEU A 134 -18.61 15.42 -13.18
CA LEU A 134 -18.69 14.72 -14.45
C LEU A 134 -17.29 14.58 -15.03
N ILE A 135 -16.81 13.34 -15.12
CA ILE A 135 -15.45 13.02 -15.54
C ILE A 135 -15.49 12.50 -16.97
N TYR A 136 -14.74 13.14 -17.86
CA TYR A 136 -14.53 12.71 -19.24
C TYR A 136 -13.07 12.28 -19.46
N SER A 137 -12.86 11.01 -19.83
CA SER A 137 -11.54 10.43 -20.07
C SER A 137 -11.23 10.38 -21.57
N ILE A 138 -10.09 10.94 -21.95
CA ILE A 138 -9.54 10.89 -23.30
C ILE A 138 -8.32 9.98 -23.27
N ASN A 139 -8.38 8.87 -24.00
CA ASN A 139 -7.24 7.98 -24.18
C ASN A 139 -6.63 8.30 -25.55
N TRP A 140 -5.40 8.82 -25.55
CA TRP A 140 -4.53 8.96 -26.72
C TRP A 140 -3.74 7.67 -27.00
#